data_AF-T2I4F4-F1
#
_entry.id   AF-T2I4F4-F1
#
_cell.length_a   1.000
_cell.length_b   1.000
_cell.length_c   1.000
_cell.angle_alpha   90.00
_cell.angle_beta   90.00
_cell.angle_gamma   90.00
#
_symmetry.space_group_name_H-M   'P 1'
#
loop_
_entity.id
_entity.type
_entity.pdbx_description
1 polymer ?
#
loop_
_entity_poly.entity_id
_entity_poly.type
_entity_poly.pdbx_seq_one_letter_code
_entity_poly.pdbx_strand_id
1 'polypeptide(L)'
;MKKNRTPQDGYFKKVDLITYFLFCAYTFFGIISLIQGFTDSKIILSLSATSVISIFILEKLKDYYFDKGIFNKRVKLLDNAFNQRHEPEEAVFDYYDNDEIDPGMLKLFWNVYESAFFSQPIIAKMLKVMYIYVSILALILLIFLFMTGINIYSLSALVLVFSNAFLNRIYSFTRTNKSIEKILEKSAILADEREKNIDTNYYLRRVIDIIVSYESTMSENKYSLNKKTYSKNRKFLNDEWNELKGKYNKK
;
A
#
# COMPACT_ATOMS: atom_id res chain seq x y z
N MET A 1 15.19 -23.72 -8.43
CA MET A 1 15.03 -22.54 -7.54
C MET A 1 13.55 -22.37 -7.18
N LYS A 2 13.16 -22.71 -5.94
CA LYS A 2 11.80 -22.38 -5.45
C LYS A 2 11.69 -20.85 -5.43
N LYS A 3 10.73 -20.30 -6.16
CA LYS A 3 10.47 -18.84 -6.19
C LYS A 3 10.15 -18.44 -4.75
N ASN A 4 10.98 -17.62 -4.10
CA ASN A 4 10.65 -17.03 -2.79
C ASN A 4 9.32 -16.27 -2.96
N ARG A 5 8.24 -16.85 -2.44
CA ARG A 5 6.92 -16.26 -2.46
C ARG A 5 6.72 -15.57 -1.12
N THR A 6 6.38 -14.30 -1.15
CA THR A 6 5.93 -13.61 0.07
C THR A 6 4.60 -14.21 0.52
N PRO A 7 4.28 -14.24 1.83
CA PRO A 7 3.05 -14.85 2.35
C PRO A 7 1.76 -14.35 1.67
N GLN A 8 1.78 -13.08 1.26
CA GLN A 8 0.68 -12.37 0.60
C GLN A 8 0.67 -12.51 -0.94
N ASP A 9 1.67 -13.15 -1.56
CA ASP A 9 1.88 -13.10 -3.02
C ASP A 9 0.70 -13.60 -3.84
N GLY A 10 0.01 -14.65 -3.38
CA GLY A 10 -1.13 -15.22 -4.09
C GLY A 10 -2.28 -14.21 -4.21
N TYR A 11 -2.64 -13.59 -3.09
CA TYR A 11 -3.71 -12.58 -3.03
C TYR A 11 -3.29 -11.26 -3.68
N PHE A 12 -2.06 -10.81 -3.46
CA PHE A 12 -1.59 -9.53 -4.01
C PHE A 12 -1.47 -9.57 -5.54
N LYS A 13 -1.20 -10.73 -6.15
CA LYS A 13 -1.30 -10.87 -7.62
C LYS A 13 -2.73 -10.66 -8.13
N LYS A 14 -3.74 -11.15 -7.40
CA LYS A 14 -5.15 -10.89 -7.74
C LYS A 14 -5.49 -9.41 -7.59
N VAL A 15 -5.01 -8.77 -6.52
CA VAL A 15 -5.14 -7.32 -6.31
C VAL A 15 -4.51 -6.53 -7.46
N ASP A 16 -3.29 -6.88 -7.88
CA ASP A 16 -2.60 -6.22 -9.00
C ASP A 16 -3.38 -6.36 -10.31
N LEU A 17 -3.91 -7.57 -10.59
CA LEU A 17 -4.73 -7.83 -11.77
C LEU A 17 -6.05 -7.04 -11.75
N ILE A 18 -6.77 -7.02 -10.62
CA ILE A 18 -8.02 -6.25 -10.48
C ILE A 18 -7.73 -4.75 -10.57
N THR A 19 -6.60 -4.28 -10.02
CA THR A 19 -6.17 -2.88 -10.14
C THR A 19 -5.92 -2.48 -11.59
N TYR A 20 -5.38 -3.39 -12.41
CA TYR A 20 -5.25 -3.17 -13.85
C TYR A 20 -6.62 -3.07 -14.54
N PHE A 21 -7.55 -3.99 -14.24
CA PHE A 21 -8.92 -3.91 -14.78
C PHE A 21 -9.66 -2.64 -14.34
N LEU A 22 -9.49 -2.21 -13.09
CA LEU A 22 -10.03 -0.94 -12.60
C LEU A 22 -9.48 0.25 -13.40
N PHE A 23 -8.17 0.26 -13.67
CA PHE A 23 -7.57 1.31 -14.49
C PHE A 23 -8.22 1.36 -15.88
N CYS A 24 -8.35 0.21 -16.55
CA CYS A 24 -9.04 0.13 -17.84
C CYS A 24 -10.50 0.59 -17.76
N ALA A 25 -11.24 0.17 -16.74
CA ALA A 25 -12.64 0.56 -16.53
C ALA A 25 -12.81 2.06 -16.30
N TYR A 26 -11.94 2.66 -15.48
CA TYR A 26 -11.92 4.12 -15.25
C TYR A 26 -11.56 4.89 -16.53
N THR A 27 -10.59 4.42 -17.32
CA THR A 27 -10.25 5.04 -18.61
C THR A 27 -11.42 4.94 -19.59
N PHE A 28 -12.04 3.77 -19.70
CA PHE A 28 -13.22 3.57 -20.54
C PHE A 28 -14.38 4.47 -20.14
N PHE A 29 -14.69 4.54 -18.84
CA PHE A 29 -15.73 5.41 -18.31
C PHE A 29 -15.42 6.89 -18.56
N GLY A 30 -14.16 7.31 -18.41
CA GLY A 30 -13.71 8.67 -18.73
C GLY A 30 -13.90 9.02 -20.21
N ILE A 31 -13.61 8.10 -21.14
CA ILE A 31 -13.83 8.30 -22.58
C ILE A 31 -15.32 8.42 -22.89
N ILE A 32 -16.17 7.53 -22.36
CA ILE A 32 -17.63 7.62 -22.53
C ILE A 32 -18.14 8.96 -22.00
N SER A 33 -17.64 9.40 -20.84
CA SER A 33 -18.01 10.67 -20.24
C SER A 33 -17.70 11.85 -21.16
N LEU A 34 -16.57 11.83 -21.87
CA LEU A 34 -16.23 12.86 -22.85
C LEU A 34 -17.16 12.81 -24.07
N ILE A 35 -17.48 11.62 -24.61
CA ILE A 35 -18.39 11.48 -25.75
C ILE A 35 -19.80 11.97 -25.39
N GLN A 36 -20.27 11.66 -24.19
CA GLN A 36 -21.55 12.16 -23.66
C GLN A 36 -21.63 13.69 -23.66
N GLY A 37 -20.49 14.39 -23.70
CA GLY A 37 -20.41 15.85 -23.79
C GLY A 37 -21.01 16.38 -25.10
N PHE A 38 -20.99 15.55 -26.14
CA PHE A 38 -21.38 15.91 -27.51
C PHE A 38 -22.69 15.24 -27.95
N THR A 39 -23.24 14.30 -27.17
CA THR A 39 -24.44 13.54 -27.55
C THR A 39 -25.26 13.06 -26.35
N ASP A 40 -26.57 13.31 -26.39
CA ASP A 40 -27.55 12.87 -25.39
C ASP A 40 -28.14 11.48 -25.70
N SER A 41 -27.30 10.55 -26.15
CA SER A 41 -27.76 9.19 -26.47
C SER A 41 -28.12 8.40 -25.21
N LYS A 42 -29.34 7.84 -25.16
CA LYS A 42 -29.78 6.91 -24.09
C LYS A 42 -28.84 5.72 -23.92
N ILE A 43 -28.20 5.27 -25.01
CA ILE A 43 -27.25 4.16 -24.99
C ILE A 43 -26.00 4.56 -24.19
N ILE A 44 -25.47 5.76 -24.41
CA ILE A 44 -24.29 6.29 -23.72
C ILE A 44 -24.59 6.45 -22.22
N LEU A 45 -25.77 6.97 -21.87
CA LEU A 45 -26.19 7.09 -20.47
C LEU A 45 -26.27 5.71 -19.78
N SER A 46 -26.82 4.70 -20.46
CA SER A 46 -26.89 3.34 -19.94
C SER A 46 -25.52 2.69 -19.75
N LEU A 47 -24.59 2.92 -20.69
CA LEU A 47 -23.19 2.47 -20.58
C LEU A 47 -22.46 3.15 -19.42
N SER A 48 -22.66 4.45 -19.24
CA SER A 48 -22.12 5.22 -18.11
C SER A 48 -22.59 4.64 -16.78
N ALA A 49 -23.90 4.42 -16.62
CA ALA A 49 -24.47 3.83 -15.39
C ALA A 49 -23.91 2.43 -15.10
N THR A 50 -23.84 1.57 -16.13
CA THR A 50 -23.30 0.20 -16.00
C THR A 50 -21.82 0.21 -15.63
N SER A 51 -21.05 1.17 -16.16
CA SER A 51 -19.62 1.32 -15.84
C SER A 51 -19.40 1.66 -14.37
N VAL A 52 -20.22 2.56 -13.80
CA VAL A 52 -20.13 2.93 -12.37
C VAL A 52 -20.36 1.72 -11.47
N ILE A 53 -21.40 0.92 -11.75
CA ILE A 53 -21.71 -0.30 -10.99
C ILE A 53 -20.55 -1.31 -11.10
N SER A 54 -20.01 -1.49 -12.31
CA SER A 54 -18.92 -2.42 -12.56
C SER A 54 -17.63 -2.01 -11.83
N ILE A 55 -17.30 -0.72 -11.84
CA ILE A 55 -16.17 -0.14 -11.10
C ILE A 55 -16.33 -0.41 -9.60
N PHE A 56 -17.51 -0.13 -9.04
CA PHE A 56 -17.79 -0.35 -7.62
C PHE A 56 -17.58 -1.83 -7.22
N ILE A 57 -18.08 -2.78 -8.02
CA ILE A 57 -17.89 -4.21 -7.77
C ILE A 57 -16.41 -4.58 -7.81
N LEU A 58 -15.66 -4.09 -8.79
CA LEU A 58 -14.23 -4.35 -8.91
C LEU A 58 -13.45 -3.77 -7.72
N GLU A 59 -13.82 -2.60 -7.20
CA GLU A 59 -13.20 -2.03 -6.00
C GLU A 59 -13.43 -2.91 -4.76
N LYS A 60 -14.66 -3.41 -4.56
CA LYS A 60 -14.95 -4.32 -3.44
C LYS A 60 -14.24 -5.65 -3.56
N LEU A 61 -14.13 -6.19 -4.77
CA LEU A 61 -13.34 -7.40 -5.02
C LEU A 61 -11.84 -7.17 -4.75
N LYS A 62 -11.29 -6.02 -5.15
CA LYS A 62 -9.91 -5.64 -4.85
C LYS A 62 -9.68 -5.59 -3.33
N ASP A 63 -10.55 -4.89 -2.60
CA ASP A 63 -10.44 -4.73 -1.15
C ASP A 63 -10.52 -6.09 -0.43
N TYR A 64 -11.45 -6.95 -0.84
CA TYR A 64 -11.58 -8.30 -0.28
C TYR A 64 -10.29 -9.13 -0.41
N TYR A 65 -9.68 -9.15 -1.60
CA TYR A 65 -8.42 -9.89 -1.79
C TYR A 65 -7.24 -9.21 -1.09
N PHE A 66 -7.23 -7.89 -1.01
CA PHE A 66 -6.20 -7.17 -0.26
C PHE A 66 -6.24 -7.55 1.22
N ASP A 67 -7.43 -7.59 1.82
CA ASP A 67 -7.62 -7.91 3.23
C ASP A 67 -7.20 -9.34 3.56
N LYS A 68 -7.50 -10.29 2.67
CA LYS A 68 -6.96 -11.66 2.80
C LYS A 68 -5.43 -11.71 2.71
N GLY A 69 -4.83 -10.92 1.81
CA GLY A 69 -3.38 -10.85 1.70
C GLY A 69 -2.72 -10.26 2.96
N ILE A 70 -3.29 -9.21 3.53
CA ILE A 70 -2.81 -8.60 4.79
C ILE A 70 -2.99 -9.54 5.97
N PHE A 71 -4.12 -10.25 6.05
CA PHE A 71 -4.35 -11.25 7.09
C PHE A 71 -3.25 -12.32 7.09
N ASN A 72 -2.99 -12.96 5.94
CA ASN A 72 -1.94 -13.97 5.82
C ASN A 72 -0.54 -13.40 6.16
N LYS A 73 -0.24 -12.16 5.73
CA LYS A 73 1.02 -11.49 6.10
C LYS A 73 1.14 -11.33 7.61
N ARG A 74 0.07 -10.90 8.29
CA ARG A 74 0.05 -10.70 9.74
C ARG A 74 0.23 -12.00 10.50
N VAL A 75 -0.47 -13.07 10.09
CA VAL A 75 -0.30 -14.36 10.76
C VAL A 75 1.14 -14.86 10.60
N LYS A 76 1.75 -14.71 9.41
CA LYS A 76 3.15 -15.08 9.22
C LYS A 76 4.12 -14.21 10.05
N LEU A 77 3.85 -12.92 10.18
CA LEU A 77 4.62 -12.02 11.04
C LEU A 77 4.62 -12.53 12.50
N LEU A 78 3.46 -12.91 13.02
CA LEU A 78 3.32 -13.43 14.37
C LEU A 78 3.97 -14.81 14.53
N ASP A 79 3.77 -15.72 13.57
CA ASP A 79 4.40 -17.04 13.56
C ASP A 79 5.93 -16.94 13.58
N ASN A 80 6.53 -16.08 12.75
CA ASN A 80 7.97 -15.85 12.75
C ASN A 80 8.46 -15.21 14.07
N ALA A 81 7.72 -14.22 14.57
CA ALA A 81 8.13 -13.50 15.78
C ALA A 81 8.08 -14.37 17.04
N PHE A 82 7.10 -15.27 17.16
CA PHE A 82 6.91 -16.12 18.35
C PHE A 82 7.35 -17.58 18.13
N ASN A 83 7.99 -17.87 17.00
CA ASN A 83 8.41 -19.22 16.59
C ASN A 83 7.25 -20.24 16.68
N GLN A 84 6.09 -19.84 16.17
CA GLN A 84 4.88 -20.65 16.09
C GLN A 84 4.56 -20.99 14.63
N ARG A 85 3.60 -21.90 14.42
CA ARG A 85 3.16 -22.29 13.08
C ARG A 85 1.64 -22.48 13.05
N HIS A 86 0.91 -21.40 12.81
CA HIS A 86 -0.55 -21.37 12.80
C HIS A 86 -1.17 -21.39 11.38
N GLU A 87 -0.41 -21.14 10.31
CA GLU A 87 -0.96 -21.00 8.93
C GLU A 87 -0.32 -21.93 7.84
N PRO A 88 -0.98 -22.11 6.67
CA PRO A 88 -0.83 -23.29 5.80
C PRO A 88 0.53 -23.38 5.08
N GLU A 89 0.89 -24.61 4.68
CA GLU A 89 2.20 -25.06 4.16
C GLU A 89 2.86 -24.19 3.06
N GLU A 90 2.11 -23.32 2.37
CA GLU A 90 2.59 -22.58 1.20
C GLU A 90 3.49 -21.36 1.51
N ALA A 91 3.56 -20.90 2.77
CA ALA A 91 4.34 -19.73 3.16
C ALA A 91 5.75 -20.09 3.68
N VAL A 92 6.79 -19.65 2.97
CA VAL A 92 8.20 -19.85 3.35
C VAL A 92 8.50 -19.12 4.67
N PHE A 93 9.23 -19.77 5.58
CA PHE A 93 9.52 -19.25 6.93
C PHE A 93 10.51 -18.06 6.93
N ASP A 94 11.34 -17.97 5.89
CA ASP A 94 12.50 -17.06 5.80
C ASP A 94 12.16 -15.70 5.14
N TYR A 95 11.06 -15.05 5.57
CA TYR A 95 10.65 -13.74 5.01
C TYR A 95 11.32 -12.54 5.72
N TYR A 96 11.75 -12.71 6.97
CA TYR A 96 12.35 -11.66 7.80
C TYR A 96 13.84 -11.93 8.02
N ASP A 97 14.66 -10.88 7.99
CA ASP A 97 16.12 -11.01 8.13
C ASP A 97 16.58 -10.80 9.59
N ASN A 98 15.76 -11.16 10.59
CA ASN A 98 16.06 -10.97 12.03
C ASN A 98 16.06 -12.29 12.83
N ASP A 99 16.55 -13.37 12.22
CA ASP A 99 16.57 -14.70 12.85
C ASP A 99 17.56 -14.82 14.00
N GLU A 100 18.50 -13.88 14.11
CA GLU A 100 19.42 -13.74 15.24
C GLU A 100 18.73 -13.29 16.55
N ILE A 101 17.50 -12.78 16.48
CA ILE A 101 16.77 -12.29 17.65
C ILE A 101 15.90 -13.41 18.22
N ASP A 102 15.98 -13.59 19.54
CA ASP A 102 15.15 -14.59 20.24
C ASP A 102 13.65 -14.33 20.05
N PRO A 103 12.83 -15.40 19.91
CA PRO A 103 11.39 -15.28 19.73
C PRO A 103 10.71 -14.48 20.85
N GLY A 104 9.79 -13.59 20.48
CA GLY A 104 9.01 -12.78 21.41
C GLY A 104 8.71 -11.38 20.88
N MET A 105 8.28 -10.49 21.79
CA MET A 105 7.90 -9.11 21.48
C MET A 105 9.03 -8.29 20.86
N LEU A 106 10.28 -8.57 21.23
CA LEU A 106 11.44 -7.88 20.67
C LEU A 106 11.66 -8.25 19.19
N LYS A 107 11.59 -9.55 18.85
CA LYS A 107 11.65 -10.00 17.45
C LYS A 107 10.50 -9.40 16.62
N LEU A 108 9.28 -9.37 17.20
CA LEU A 108 8.13 -8.75 16.56
C LEU A 108 8.36 -7.26 16.25
N PHE A 109 8.89 -6.51 17.22
CA PHE A 109 9.25 -5.11 17.04
C PHE A 109 10.23 -4.91 15.88
N TRP A 110 11.33 -5.66 15.85
CA TRP A 110 12.35 -5.53 14.81
C TRP A 110 11.81 -5.92 13.42
N ASN A 111 11.01 -6.99 13.32
CA ASN A 111 10.36 -7.37 12.08
C ASN A 111 9.40 -6.29 11.55
N VAL A 112 8.67 -5.61 12.43
CA VAL A 112 7.79 -4.49 12.06
C VAL A 112 8.62 -3.26 11.66
N TYR A 113 9.67 -2.96 12.40
CA TYR A 113 10.56 -1.84 12.09
C TYR A 113 11.22 -2.03 10.71
N GLU A 114 11.75 -3.22 10.45
CA GLU A 114 12.26 -3.64 9.14
C GLU A 114 11.20 -3.43 8.05
N SER A 115 10.00 -3.97 8.28
CA SER A 115 8.91 -3.88 7.31
C SER A 115 8.50 -2.43 7.01
N ALA A 116 8.50 -1.54 8.01
CA ALA A 116 8.26 -0.12 7.83
C ALA A 116 9.40 0.54 7.04
N PHE A 117 10.65 0.19 7.35
CA PHE A 117 11.86 0.73 6.72
C PHE A 117 11.88 0.44 5.22
N PHE A 118 11.61 -0.82 4.84
CA PHE A 118 11.52 -1.20 3.43
C PHE A 118 10.31 -0.58 2.72
N SER A 119 9.21 -0.33 3.43
CA SER A 119 7.98 0.19 2.83
C SER A 119 8.07 1.69 2.48
N GLN A 120 8.71 2.51 3.31
CA GLN A 120 8.77 3.96 3.16
C GLN A 120 9.29 4.43 1.78
N PRO A 121 10.49 4.01 1.30
CA PRO A 121 11.04 4.52 0.05
C PRO A 121 10.22 4.05 -1.17
N ILE A 122 9.56 2.90 -1.06
CA ILE A 122 8.65 2.40 -2.10
C ILE A 122 7.41 3.30 -2.18
N ILE A 123 6.78 3.57 -1.03
CA ILE A 123 5.57 4.40 -0.94
C ILE A 123 5.88 5.82 -1.43
N ALA A 124 6.97 6.44 -0.94
CA ALA A 124 7.38 7.78 -1.33
C ALA A 124 7.61 7.90 -2.86
N LYS A 125 8.28 6.91 -3.47
CA LYS A 125 8.50 6.87 -4.92
C LYS A 125 7.19 6.67 -5.69
N MET A 126 6.31 5.78 -5.23
CA MET A 126 4.99 5.58 -5.84
C MET A 126 4.16 6.86 -5.78
N LEU A 127 4.18 7.57 -4.66
CA LEU A 127 3.46 8.83 -4.47
C LEU A 127 3.97 9.92 -5.42
N LYS A 128 5.29 10.08 -5.56
CA LYS A 128 5.89 11.02 -6.52
C LYS A 128 5.42 10.76 -7.96
N VAL A 129 5.39 9.49 -8.36
CA VAL A 129 4.92 9.07 -9.69
C VAL A 129 3.41 9.37 -9.85
N MET A 130 2.59 9.11 -8.82
CA MET A 130 1.16 9.44 -8.86
C MET A 130 0.90 10.93 -9.03
N TYR A 131 1.62 11.79 -8.29
CA TYR A 131 1.49 13.24 -8.44
C TYR A 131 1.79 13.71 -9.87
N ILE A 132 2.84 13.17 -10.50
CA ILE A 132 3.18 13.52 -11.89
C ILE A 132 2.04 13.14 -12.84
N TYR A 133 1.53 11.90 -12.74
CA TYR A 133 0.44 11.45 -13.60
C TYR A 133 -0.84 12.26 -13.42
N VAL A 134 -1.20 12.57 -12.17
CA VAL A 134 -2.41 13.36 -11.87
C VAL A 134 -2.28 14.79 -12.34
N SER A 135 -1.12 15.42 -12.20
CA SER A 135 -0.89 16.78 -12.72
C SER A 135 -1.02 16.83 -14.24
N ILE A 136 -0.49 15.84 -14.96
CA ILE A 136 -0.64 15.75 -16.42
C ILE A 136 -2.11 15.56 -16.81
N LEU A 137 -2.81 14.64 -16.15
CA LEU A 137 -4.22 14.36 -16.43
C LEU A 137 -5.12 15.57 -16.11
N ALA A 138 -4.86 16.24 -15.00
CA ALA A 138 -5.57 17.47 -14.63
C ALA A 138 -5.35 18.57 -15.68
N LEU A 139 -4.12 18.77 -16.17
CA LEU A 139 -3.83 19.73 -17.22
C LEU A 139 -4.58 19.43 -18.51
N ILE A 140 -4.62 18.16 -18.94
CA ILE A 140 -5.38 17.73 -20.12
C ILE A 140 -6.87 18.04 -19.95
N LEU A 141 -7.46 17.69 -18.79
CA LEU A 141 -8.86 17.98 -18.51
C LEU A 141 -9.16 19.49 -18.55
N LEU A 142 -8.23 20.30 -18.03
CA LEU A 142 -8.36 21.76 -17.98
C LEU A 142 -8.32 22.37 -19.40
N ILE A 143 -7.44 21.87 -20.28
CA ILE A 143 -7.39 22.25 -21.69
C ILE A 143 -8.71 21.88 -22.39
N PHE A 144 -9.19 20.65 -22.20
CA PHE A 144 -10.46 20.20 -22.80
C PHE A 144 -11.64 21.07 -22.35
N LEU A 145 -11.69 21.40 -21.05
CA LEU A 145 -12.76 22.23 -20.48
C LEU A 145 -12.78 23.62 -21.10
N PHE A 146 -11.62 24.25 -21.32
CA PHE A 146 -11.54 25.56 -21.96
C PHE A 146 -11.85 25.52 -23.47
N MET A 147 -11.49 24.45 -24.18
CA MET A 147 -11.70 24.38 -25.63
C MET A 147 -13.14 24.08 -26.03
N THR A 148 -13.81 23.20 -25.29
CA THR A 148 -15.07 22.61 -25.78
C THR A 148 -16.31 23.05 -25.02
N GLY A 149 -16.14 23.49 -23.76
CA GLY A 149 -17.26 23.57 -22.82
C GLY A 149 -17.79 22.16 -22.51
N ILE A 150 -17.93 21.83 -21.22
CA ILE A 150 -18.36 20.49 -20.80
C ILE A 150 -19.80 20.57 -20.29
N ASN A 151 -20.69 19.70 -20.79
CA ASN A 151 -22.06 19.60 -20.28
C ASN A 151 -22.07 19.05 -18.83
N ILE A 152 -23.15 19.30 -18.09
CA ILE A 152 -23.18 18.97 -16.65
C ILE A 152 -22.99 17.47 -16.37
N TYR A 153 -23.49 16.59 -17.24
CA TYR A 153 -23.41 15.14 -17.09
C TYR A 153 -21.97 14.63 -17.27
N SER A 154 -21.29 15.10 -18.30
CA SER A 154 -19.88 14.78 -18.57
C SER A 154 -18.97 15.32 -17.47
N LEU A 155 -19.25 16.52 -16.96
CA LEU A 155 -18.50 17.08 -15.83
C LEU A 155 -18.67 16.22 -14.59
N SER A 156 -19.90 15.84 -14.22
CA SER A 156 -20.16 14.97 -13.06
C SER A 156 -19.44 13.62 -13.18
N ALA A 157 -19.48 12.99 -14.36
CA ALA A 157 -18.83 11.70 -14.58
C ALA A 157 -17.30 11.79 -14.53
N LEU A 158 -16.70 12.84 -15.12
CA LEU A 158 -15.27 13.11 -15.02
C LEU A 158 -14.83 13.39 -13.57
N VAL A 159 -15.62 14.14 -12.80
CA VAL A 159 -15.35 14.39 -11.38
C VAL A 159 -15.36 13.09 -10.58
N LEU A 160 -16.28 12.15 -10.87
CA LEU A 160 -16.31 10.84 -10.22
C LEU A 160 -15.08 9.99 -10.56
N VAL A 161 -14.68 9.96 -11.84
CA VAL A 161 -13.44 9.27 -12.25
C VAL A 161 -12.24 9.87 -11.54
N PHE A 162 -12.12 11.19 -11.56
CA PHE A 162 -10.97 11.88 -11.00
C PHE A 162 -10.89 11.71 -9.48
N SER A 163 -12.01 11.81 -8.77
CA SER A 163 -12.06 11.67 -7.32
C SER A 163 -11.71 10.25 -6.87
N ASN A 164 -12.34 9.21 -7.43
CA ASN A 164 -12.14 7.85 -6.98
C ASN A 164 -10.86 7.21 -7.54
N ALA A 165 -10.57 7.37 -8.83
CA ALA A 165 -9.42 6.70 -9.45
C ALA A 165 -8.08 7.30 -9.00
N PHE A 166 -8.05 8.61 -8.71
CA PHE A 166 -6.80 9.35 -8.51
C PHE A 166 -6.72 10.02 -7.14
N LEU A 167 -7.68 10.89 -6.77
CA LEU A 167 -7.57 11.67 -5.53
C LEU A 167 -7.63 10.78 -4.28
N ASN A 168 -8.59 9.85 -4.21
CA ASN A 168 -8.69 8.90 -3.09
C ASN A 168 -7.43 8.06 -2.94
N ARG A 169 -6.84 7.63 -4.06
CA ARG A 169 -5.59 6.87 -4.06
C ARG A 169 -4.41 7.70 -3.56
N ILE A 170 -4.26 8.94 -4.04
CA ILE A 170 -3.21 9.87 -3.55
C ILE A 170 -3.41 10.14 -2.07
N TYR A 171 -4.63 10.43 -1.63
CA TYR A 171 -4.94 10.68 -0.22
C TYR A 171 -4.51 9.50 0.66
N SER A 172 -4.90 8.28 0.29
CA SER A 172 -4.52 7.05 1.00
C SER A 172 -3.00 6.87 1.05
N PHE A 173 -2.29 7.02 -0.08
CA PHE A 173 -0.83 6.89 -0.12
C PHE A 173 -0.11 7.98 0.68
N THR A 174 -0.57 9.24 0.64
CA THR A 174 0.00 10.34 1.42
C THR A 174 -0.18 10.11 2.91
N ARG A 175 -1.37 9.69 3.35
CA ARG A 175 -1.64 9.33 4.74
C ARG A 175 -0.75 8.17 5.19
N THR A 176 -0.64 7.13 4.35
CA THR A 176 0.21 5.96 4.60
C THR A 176 1.68 6.38 4.72
N ASN A 177 2.19 7.20 3.79
CA ASN A 177 3.58 7.65 3.81
C ASN A 177 3.92 8.40 5.11
N LYS A 178 3.09 9.38 5.49
CA LYS A 178 3.27 10.14 6.72
C LYS A 178 3.17 9.27 7.97
N SER A 179 2.28 8.27 7.97
CA SER A 179 2.15 7.34 9.09
C SER A 179 3.38 6.45 9.22
N ILE A 180 3.90 5.92 8.10
CA ILE A 180 5.13 5.12 8.09
C ILE A 180 6.34 5.94 8.55
N GLU A 181 6.47 7.20 8.12
CA GLU A 181 7.53 8.11 8.60
C GLU A 181 7.50 8.28 10.12
N LYS A 182 6.31 8.52 10.69
CA LYS A 182 6.13 8.60 12.15
C LYS A 182 6.45 7.29 12.86
N ILE A 183 6.08 6.15 12.27
CA ILE A 183 6.40 4.83 12.81
C ILE A 183 7.91 4.63 12.83
N LEU A 184 8.62 4.99 11.77
CA LEU A 184 10.08 4.90 11.70
C LEU A 184 10.77 5.77 12.75
N GLU A 185 10.31 7.00 12.92
CA GLU A 185 10.80 7.90 13.96
C GLU A 185 10.58 7.30 15.36
N LYS A 186 9.35 6.84 15.66
CA LYS A 186 9.03 6.19 16.93
C LYS A 186 9.89 4.95 17.20
N SER A 187 10.13 4.13 16.16
CA SER A 187 10.96 2.93 16.24
C SER A 187 12.42 3.26 16.47
N ALA A 188 12.98 4.26 15.78
CA ALA A 188 14.36 4.71 16.00
C ALA A 188 14.57 5.20 17.44
N ILE A 189 13.66 6.03 17.95
CA ILE A 189 13.68 6.51 19.33
C ILE A 189 13.63 5.33 20.31
N LEU A 190 12.73 4.37 20.08
CA LEU A 190 12.58 3.21 20.97
C LEU A 190 13.80 2.28 20.94
N ALA A 191 14.45 2.14 19.77
CA ALA A 191 15.69 1.39 19.61
C ALA A 191 16.84 2.06 20.40
N ASP A 192 16.97 3.38 20.32
CA ASP A 192 17.96 4.16 21.09
C ASP A 192 17.68 4.13 22.61
N GLU A 193 16.41 4.18 23.03
CA GLU A 193 16.04 4.16 24.45
C GLU A 193 16.23 2.81 25.12
N ARG A 194 16.15 1.69 24.37
CA ARG A 194 16.32 0.33 24.91
C ARG A 194 17.61 0.19 25.74
N GLU A 195 18.66 0.89 25.36
CA GLU A 195 19.96 0.87 26.02
C GLU A 195 19.95 1.50 27.43
N LYS A 196 18.88 2.22 27.81
CA LYS A 196 18.84 3.07 29.01
C LYS A 196 18.10 2.44 30.21
N ASN A 197 17.97 1.11 30.28
CA ASN A 197 17.26 0.39 31.36
C ASN A 197 15.86 0.97 31.66
N ILE A 198 15.07 1.17 30.60
CA ILE A 198 13.69 1.65 30.71
C ILE A 198 12.78 0.62 31.39
N ASP A 199 11.74 1.13 32.04
CA ASP A 199 10.66 0.30 32.59
C ASP A 199 10.07 -0.64 31.53
N THR A 200 9.89 -1.91 31.90
CA THR A 200 9.46 -2.97 30.99
C THR A 200 8.05 -2.74 30.45
N ASN A 201 7.13 -2.24 31.29
CA ASN A 201 5.75 -1.98 30.88
C ASN A 201 5.69 -0.77 29.92
N TYR A 202 6.47 0.27 30.20
CA TYR A 202 6.63 1.41 29.32
C TYR A 202 7.17 1.00 27.93
N TYR A 203 8.21 0.17 27.90
CA TYR A 203 8.77 -0.36 26.65
C TYR A 203 7.72 -1.18 25.88
N LEU A 204 7.05 -2.13 26.55
CA LEU A 204 6.06 -3.00 25.93
C LEU A 204 4.89 -2.20 25.33
N ARG A 205 4.40 -1.18 26.05
CA ARG A 205 3.35 -0.29 25.54
C ARG A 205 3.76 0.38 24.24
N ARG A 206 4.99 0.90 24.16
CA ARG A 206 5.50 1.56 22.95
C ARG A 206 5.68 0.59 21.78
N VAL A 207 6.16 -0.62 22.06
CA VAL A 207 6.24 -1.68 21.05
C VAL A 207 4.86 -1.99 20.47
N ILE A 208 3.85 -2.18 21.34
CA ILE A 208 2.47 -2.47 20.91
C ILE A 208 1.90 -1.31 20.08
N ASP A 209 2.11 -0.05 20.49
CA ASP A 209 1.67 1.13 19.74
C ASP A 209 2.26 1.14 18.31
N ILE A 210 3.55 0.85 18.17
CA ILE A 210 4.25 0.77 16.87
C ILE A 210 3.66 -0.35 16.00
N ILE A 211 3.49 -1.55 16.57
CA ILE A 211 2.96 -2.71 15.83
C ILE A 211 1.53 -2.45 15.36
N VAL A 212 0.66 -2.00 16.26
CA VAL A 212 -0.75 -1.72 15.95
C VAL A 212 -0.85 -0.58 14.92
N SER A 213 -0.04 0.47 15.07
CA SER A 213 0.00 1.58 14.11
C SER A 213 0.42 1.09 12.72
N TYR A 214 1.48 0.29 12.63
CA TYR A 214 1.96 -0.24 11.34
C TYR A 214 0.93 -1.15 10.68
N GLU A 215 0.40 -2.13 11.43
CA GLU A 215 -0.56 -3.10 10.89
C GLU A 215 -1.87 -2.42 10.46
N SER A 216 -2.32 -1.41 11.21
CA SER A 216 -3.50 -0.61 10.83
C SER A 216 -3.23 0.20 9.56
N THR A 217 -2.11 0.92 9.50
CA THR A 217 -1.71 1.71 8.32
C THR A 217 -1.60 0.87 7.05
N MET A 218 -0.98 -0.31 7.14
CA MET A 218 -0.87 -1.20 5.99
C MET A 218 -2.23 -1.80 5.57
N SER A 219 -3.12 -2.07 6.53
CA SER A 219 -4.48 -2.57 6.27
C SER A 219 -5.37 -1.50 5.61
N GLU A 220 -5.21 -0.24 6.00
CA GLU A 220 -5.97 0.90 5.48
C GLU A 220 -5.50 1.33 4.07
N ASN A 221 -4.25 1.08 3.70
CA ASN A 221 -3.72 1.52 2.40
C ASN A 221 -4.51 0.92 1.22
N LYS A 222 -5.02 -0.32 1.33
CA LYS A 222 -5.78 -1.06 0.29
C LYS A 222 -5.11 -1.20 -1.08
N TYR A 223 -3.82 -0.88 -1.18
CA TYR A 223 -3.02 -1.01 -2.40
C TYR A 223 -1.73 -1.78 -2.12
N SER A 224 -1.38 -2.67 -3.05
CA SER A 224 -0.13 -3.42 -3.03
C SER A 224 1.06 -2.49 -3.30
N LEU A 225 2.18 -2.75 -2.61
CA LEU A 225 3.44 -2.07 -2.90
C LEU A 225 4.04 -2.58 -4.21
N ASN A 226 4.65 -1.68 -4.97
CA ASN A 226 5.17 -2.02 -6.28
C ASN A 226 6.43 -2.90 -6.18
N LYS A 227 6.29 -4.16 -6.61
CA LYS A 227 7.38 -5.16 -6.62
C LYS A 227 8.59 -4.75 -7.44
N LYS A 228 8.40 -4.06 -8.57
CA LYS A 228 9.50 -3.57 -9.42
C LYS A 228 10.29 -2.46 -8.72
N THR A 229 9.60 -1.61 -7.97
CA THR A 229 10.27 -0.57 -7.17
C THR A 229 11.09 -1.21 -6.06
N TYR A 230 10.53 -2.19 -5.35
CA TYR A 230 11.25 -2.95 -4.34
C TYR A 230 12.48 -3.67 -4.90
N SER A 231 12.34 -4.43 -6.00
CA SER A 231 13.45 -5.20 -6.57
C SER A 231 14.62 -4.32 -7.02
N LYS A 232 14.35 -3.10 -7.49
CA LYS A 232 15.38 -2.13 -7.89
C LYS A 232 16.14 -1.56 -6.70
N ASN A 233 15.48 -1.37 -5.57
CA ASN A 233 16.07 -0.77 -4.38
C ASN A 233 16.56 -1.80 -3.36
N ARG A 234 16.25 -3.09 -3.53
CA ARG A 234 16.52 -4.15 -2.55
C ARG A 234 17.95 -4.15 -2.01
N LYS A 235 18.96 -4.12 -2.90
CA LYS A 235 20.36 -4.18 -2.47
C LYS A 235 20.71 -3.03 -1.54
N PHE A 236 20.45 -1.80 -1.99
CA PHE A 236 20.66 -0.59 -1.20
C PHE A 236 19.93 -0.62 0.14
N LEU A 237 18.65 -1.03 0.15
CA LEU A 237 17.86 -1.08 1.39
C LEU A 237 18.35 -2.15 2.36
N ASN A 238 18.79 -3.31 1.86
CA ASN A 238 19.37 -4.35 2.72
C ASN A 238 20.71 -3.88 3.31
N ASP A 239 21.54 -3.20 2.53
CA ASP A 239 22.82 -2.65 2.99
C ASP A 239 22.60 -1.62 4.12
N GLU A 240 21.69 -0.66 3.92
CA GLU A 240 21.30 0.35 4.92
C GLU A 240 20.67 -0.28 6.17
N TRP A 241 19.79 -1.27 5.99
CA TRP A 241 19.18 -1.98 7.13
C TRP A 241 20.24 -2.72 7.96
N ASN A 242 21.20 -3.38 7.31
CA ASN A 242 22.28 -4.07 7.98
C ASN A 242 23.20 -3.10 8.74
N GLU A 243 23.46 -1.92 8.20
CA GLU A 243 24.20 -0.86 8.91
C GLU A 243 23.44 -0.40 10.15
N LEU A 244 22.13 -0.15 10.02
CA LEU A 244 21.26 0.23 11.12
C LEU A 244 21.21 -0.85 12.21
N LYS A 245 21.01 -2.12 11.84
CA LYS A 245 21.10 -3.24 12.79
C LYS A 245 22.48 -3.31 13.44
N GLY A 246 23.55 -3.12 12.67
CA GLY A 246 24.92 -3.10 13.17
C GLY A 246 25.16 -2.02 14.22
N LYS A 247 24.50 -0.86 14.13
CA LYS A 247 24.55 0.19 15.15
C LYS A 247 23.97 -0.28 16.49
N TYR A 248 22.89 -1.06 16.46
CA TYR A 248 22.16 -1.50 17.67
C TYR A 248 22.58 -2.88 18.20
N ASN A 249 23.22 -3.73 17.37
CA ASN A 249 23.72 -5.05 17.78
C ASN A 249 25.19 -5.03 18.24
N LYS A 250 25.97 -3.98 17.93
CA LYS A 250 27.40 -3.88 18.32
C LYS A 250 27.64 -3.34 19.73
N LYS A 251 26.61 -3.20 20.58
CA LYS A 251 26.75 -2.69 21.94
C LYS A 251 25.89 -3.46 22.94
#